data_AF-A0A355L5K5-F1
#
_entry.id   AF-A0A355L5K5-F1
#
_cell.length_a   1.000
_cell.length_b   1.000
_cell.length_c   1.000
_cell.angle_alpha   90.00
_cell.angle_beta   90.00
_cell.angle_gamma   90.00
#
_symmetry.space_group_name_H-M   'P 1'
#
loop_
_entity.id
_entity.type
_entity.pdbx_description
1 polymer ?
#
loop_
_entity_poly.entity_id
_entity_poly.type
_entity_poly.pdbx_seq_one_letter_code
_entity_poly.pdbx_strand_id
1 'polypeptide(L)'
;MKKSVKIIILILAIVLIGAIVFDVTLVNNAKTGDEKTASTAQTVSESTTKAEKTYSDPVEAQAREMIKNMTLYEKVGQMLLYYIPKEEDPTRMMARWQFGGYILFSRNFENSTPAKTRSDINDYQSAAKIPAFMAVDE
;
A
#
# COMPACT_ATOMS: atom_id res chain seq x y z
N MET A 1 -18.89 45.88 -5.37
CA MET A 1 -18.03 44.71 -5.02
C MET A 1 -16.58 45.18 -4.93
N LYS A 2 -15.97 45.05 -3.75
CA LYS A 2 -14.65 45.60 -3.40
C LYS A 2 -13.58 45.05 -4.38
N LYS A 3 -12.62 45.89 -4.79
CA LYS A 3 -11.58 45.56 -5.80
C LYS A 3 -10.89 44.21 -5.50
N SER A 4 -10.72 43.89 -4.22
CA SER A 4 -10.16 42.63 -3.72
C SER A 4 -10.98 41.38 -4.08
N VAL A 5 -12.31 41.48 -4.14
CA VAL A 5 -13.20 40.34 -4.49
C VAL A 5 -13.09 40.01 -5.99
N LYS A 6 -12.89 41.03 -6.84
CA LYS A 6 -12.68 40.82 -8.29
C LYS A 6 -11.34 40.13 -8.57
N ILE A 7 -10.30 40.43 -7.79
CA ILE A 7 -8.98 39.80 -7.92
C ILE A 7 -9.03 38.32 -7.52
N ILE A 8 -9.72 37.97 -6.43
CA ILE A 8 -9.84 36.57 -5.98
C ILE A 8 -10.60 35.72 -7.00
N ILE A 9 -11.68 36.23 -7.58
CA ILE A 9 -12.44 35.51 -8.61
C ILE A 9 -11.60 35.29 -9.88
N LEU A 10 -10.77 36.27 -10.26
CA LEU A 10 -9.88 36.14 -11.43
C LEU A 10 -8.81 35.05 -11.22
N ILE A 11 -8.23 34.96 -10.01
CA ILE A 11 -7.22 33.93 -9.69
C ILE A 11 -7.84 32.53 -9.70
N LEU A 12 -9.03 32.37 -9.12
CA LEU A 12 -9.76 31.08 -9.13
C LEU A 12 -10.12 30.63 -10.56
N ALA A 13 -10.50 31.56 -11.43
CA ALA A 13 -10.78 31.25 -12.83
C ALA A 13 -9.53 30.76 -13.59
N ILE A 14 -8.37 31.36 -13.34
CA ILE A 14 -7.10 30.94 -13.98
C ILE A 14 -6.68 29.53 -13.52
N VAL A 15 -6.83 29.20 -12.23
CA VAL A 15 -6.51 27.86 -11.70
C VAL A 15 -7.43 26.78 -12.28
N LEU A 16 -8.72 27.07 -12.42
CA LEU A 16 -9.68 26.14 -13.05
C LEU A 16 -9.36 25.89 -14.53
N ILE A 17 -8.98 26.93 -15.29
CA ILE A 17 -8.58 26.78 -16.70
C ILE A 17 -7.27 26.00 -16.80
N GLY A 18 -6.30 26.22 -15.91
CA GLY A 18 -5.03 25.50 -15.86
C GLY A 18 -5.19 23.99 -15.64
N ALA A 19 -6.09 23.59 -14.74
CA ALA A 19 -6.37 22.16 -14.48
C ALA A 19 -6.97 21.45 -15.72
N ILE A 20 -7.91 22.11 -16.41
CA ILE A 20 -8.56 21.54 -17.60
C ILE A 20 -7.57 21.38 -18.77
N VAL A 21 -6.66 22.35 -18.96
CA VAL A 21 -5.66 22.30 -20.05
C VAL A 21 -4.59 21.23 -19.76
N PHE A 22 -4.23 20.99 -18.50
CA PHE A 22 -3.27 19.95 -18.12
C PHE A 22 -3.81 18.54 -18.39
N ASP A 23 -5.07 18.26 -18.04
CA ASP A 23 -5.69 16.95 -18.31
C ASP A 23 -5.85 16.67 -19.83
N VAL A 24 -6.23 17.69 -20.62
CA VAL A 24 -6.47 17.52 -22.07
C VAL A 24 -5.16 17.33 -22.85
N THR A 25 -4.05 17.91 -22.41
CA THR A 25 -2.75 17.82 -23.11
C THR A 25 -1.94 16.57 -22.74
N LEU A 26 -2.14 15.99 -21.56
CA LEU A 26 -1.54 14.70 -21.18
C LEU A 26 -2.28 13.51 -21.80
N VAL A 27 -3.61 13.57 -21.91
CA VAL A 27 -4.44 12.49 -22.49
C VAL A 27 -4.29 12.38 -24.01
N ASN A 28 -4.08 13.50 -24.73
CA ASN A 28 -4.03 13.48 -26.19
C ASN A 28 -2.65 13.22 -26.81
N ASN A 29 -1.57 13.20 -26.02
CA ASN A 29 -0.21 12.88 -26.50
C ASN A 29 0.19 11.39 -26.34
N ALA A 30 -0.72 10.53 -25.87
CA ALA A 30 -0.46 9.10 -25.68
C ALA A 30 -0.73 8.23 -26.93
N LYS A 31 -0.92 8.82 -28.13
CA LYS A 31 -1.08 8.06 -29.37
C LYS A 31 -0.11 8.54 -30.45
N THR A 32 0.61 7.55 -30.98
CA THR A 32 1.38 7.49 -32.25
C THR A 32 2.90 7.61 -32.10
N GLY A 33 3.59 6.47 -32.24
CA GLY A 33 5.05 6.36 -32.34
C GLY A 33 5.52 4.90 -32.23
N ASP A 34 5.26 4.10 -33.26
CA ASP A 34 5.85 2.76 -33.46
C ASP A 34 7.23 2.91 -34.11
N GLU A 35 8.31 2.51 -33.43
CA GLU A 35 9.23 1.44 -33.86
C GLU A 35 10.36 1.18 -32.84
N LYS A 36 10.26 -0.01 -32.22
CA LYS A 36 11.31 -1.03 -32.02
C LYS A 36 12.57 -0.71 -31.19
N THR A 37 12.64 -1.26 -29.97
CA THR A 37 13.52 -2.40 -29.59
C THR A 37 13.40 -2.73 -28.09
N ALA A 38 13.35 -4.04 -27.79
CA ALA A 38 13.41 -4.72 -26.48
C ALA A 38 12.11 -4.77 -25.64
N SER A 39 11.27 -5.73 -26.04
CA SER A 39 10.12 -6.30 -25.36
C SER A 39 10.45 -6.90 -23.99
N THR A 40 9.68 -6.57 -22.95
CA THR A 40 8.84 -7.49 -22.16
C THR A 40 8.05 -6.66 -21.14
N ALA A 41 6.92 -6.09 -21.57
CA ALA A 41 5.88 -5.65 -20.66
C ALA A 41 4.76 -6.69 -20.78
N GLN A 42 4.72 -7.62 -19.83
CA GLN A 42 3.72 -8.67 -19.80
C GLN A 42 2.39 -8.05 -19.36
N THR A 43 1.54 -7.76 -20.35
CA THR A 43 0.13 -7.45 -20.17
C THR A 43 -0.56 -8.72 -19.66
N VAL A 44 -0.82 -8.82 -18.37
CA VAL A 44 -1.65 -9.91 -17.81
C VAL A 44 -3.11 -9.45 -17.88
N SER A 45 -3.72 -9.71 -19.04
CA SER A 45 -5.16 -9.90 -19.13
C SER A 45 -5.44 -11.34 -18.69
N GLU A 46 -5.78 -11.53 -17.41
CA GLU A 46 -6.38 -12.79 -16.93
C GLU A 46 -7.84 -12.53 -16.59
N SER A 47 -8.68 -12.43 -17.62
CA SER A 47 -10.01 -13.01 -17.52
C SER A 47 -9.89 -14.46 -17.97
N THR A 48 -9.63 -15.34 -17.00
CA THR A 48 -9.74 -16.77 -17.20
C THR A 48 -10.57 -17.30 -16.05
N THR A 49 -11.77 -17.77 -16.36
CA THR A 49 -12.58 -18.61 -15.47
C THR A 49 -11.80 -19.90 -15.24
N LYS A 50 -10.84 -19.84 -14.31
CA LYS A 50 -10.03 -20.98 -13.89
C LYS A 50 -10.95 -21.86 -13.06
N ALA A 51 -11.22 -23.07 -13.53
CA ALA A 51 -11.88 -24.09 -12.73
C ALA A 51 -11.23 -24.14 -11.34
N GLU A 52 -12.05 -23.95 -10.31
CA GLU A 52 -11.63 -23.94 -8.92
C GLU A 52 -11.01 -25.31 -8.61
N LYS A 53 -9.68 -25.34 -8.39
CA LYS A 53 -9.04 -26.55 -7.88
C LYS A 53 -9.64 -26.82 -6.51
N THR A 54 -10.28 -27.97 -6.33
CA THR A 54 -10.66 -28.46 -5.01
C THR A 54 -9.37 -28.81 -4.27
N TYR A 55 -8.98 -27.99 -3.30
CA TYR A 55 -7.82 -28.22 -2.44
C TYR A 55 -8.20 -29.18 -1.32
N SER A 56 -7.36 -30.18 -1.07
CA SER A 56 -7.59 -31.21 -0.04
C SER A 56 -7.10 -30.79 1.35
N ASP A 57 -6.18 -29.82 1.44
CA ASP A 57 -5.63 -29.35 2.70
C ASP A 57 -6.46 -28.18 3.27
N PRO A 58 -7.08 -28.32 4.47
CA PRO A 58 -7.86 -27.26 5.10
C PRO A 58 -7.03 -26.01 5.43
N VAL A 59 -5.73 -26.14 5.71
CA VAL A 59 -4.84 -25.00 5.98
C VAL A 59 -4.62 -24.19 4.70
N GLU A 60 -4.38 -24.88 3.58
CA GLU A 60 -4.24 -24.23 2.28
C GLU A 60 -5.54 -23.53 1.86
N ALA A 61 -6.70 -24.18 2.08
CA ALA A 61 -8.00 -23.59 1.80
C ALA A 61 -8.24 -22.31 2.62
N GLN A 62 -7.92 -22.33 3.92
CA GLN A 62 -8.02 -21.16 4.79
C GLN A 62 -7.08 -20.04 4.33
N ALA A 63 -5.82 -20.34 4.04
CA ALA A 63 -4.85 -19.35 3.57
C ALA A 63 -5.31 -18.69 2.25
N ARG A 64 -5.88 -19.47 1.33
CA ARG A 64 -6.44 -18.96 0.06
C ARG A 64 -7.61 -18.02 0.29
N GLU A 65 -8.51 -18.34 1.21
CA GLU A 65 -9.62 -17.45 1.54
C GLU A 65 -9.14 -16.15 2.19
N MET A 66 -8.14 -16.22 3.08
CA MET A 66 -7.54 -15.02 3.70
C MET A 66 -6.93 -14.06 2.68
N ILE A 67 -6.29 -14.56 1.61
CA ILE A 67 -5.64 -13.72 0.60
C ILE A 67 -6.53 -13.35 -0.60
N LYS A 68 -7.75 -13.90 -0.68
CA LYS A 68 -8.65 -13.77 -1.85
C LYS A 68 -8.98 -12.32 -2.17
N ASN A 69 -9.25 -11.52 -1.14
CA ASN A 69 -9.64 -10.12 -1.27
C ASN A 69 -8.49 -9.14 -1.07
N MET A 70 -7.24 -9.62 -1.02
CA MET A 70 -6.08 -8.75 -0.93
C MET A 70 -5.76 -8.09 -2.28
N THR A 71 -5.48 -6.79 -2.23
CA THR A 71 -4.83 -6.07 -3.32
C THR A 71 -3.43 -6.62 -3.60
N LEU A 72 -2.87 -6.31 -4.77
CA LEU A 72 -1.49 -6.69 -5.09
C LEU A 72 -0.50 -6.13 -4.06
N TYR A 73 -0.69 -4.88 -3.62
CA TYR A 73 0.17 -4.25 -2.61
C TYR A 73 0.12 -4.97 -1.27
N GLU A 74 -1.05 -5.39 -0.82
CA GLU A 74 -1.20 -6.16 0.41
C GLU A 74 -0.52 -7.53 0.30
N LYS A 75 -0.64 -8.22 -0.85
CA LYS A 75 0.07 -9.49 -1.09
C LYS A 75 1.59 -9.31 -1.04
N VAL A 76 2.11 -8.23 -1.63
CA VAL A 76 3.54 -7.89 -1.53
C VAL A 76 3.92 -7.55 -0.09
N GLY A 77 3.08 -6.80 0.63
CA GLY A 77 3.26 -6.51 2.05
C GLY A 77 3.43 -7.79 2.88
N GLN A 78 2.60 -8.80 2.66
CA GLN A 78 2.67 -10.10 3.34
C GLN A 78 3.98 -10.87 3.09
N MET A 79 4.73 -10.57 2.02
CA MET A 79 6.03 -11.19 1.75
C MET A 79 7.19 -10.55 2.54
N LEU A 80 6.92 -9.47 3.28
CA LEU A 80 7.94 -8.65 3.92
C LEU A 80 7.79 -8.65 5.44
N LEU A 81 8.90 -8.87 6.14
CA LEU A 81 9.08 -8.45 7.52
C LEU A 81 9.74 -7.07 7.51
N TYR A 82 9.05 -6.08 8.05
CA TYR A 82 9.54 -4.70 8.06
C TYR A 82 10.30 -4.41 9.36
N TYR A 83 11.41 -3.71 9.24
CA TYR A 83 12.13 -3.19 10.39
C TYR A 83 11.56 -1.82 10.75
N ILE A 84 11.27 -1.57 12.03
CA ILE A 84 10.66 -0.31 12.48
C ILE A 84 11.74 0.79 12.66
N PRO A 85 11.79 1.82 11.78
CA PRO A 85 12.68 2.96 11.95
C PRO A 85 12.22 3.83 13.13
N LYS A 86 13.15 4.62 13.69
CA LYS A 86 12.86 5.43 14.90
C LYS A 86 11.89 6.58 14.61
N GLU A 87 11.90 7.06 13.37
CA GLU A 87 11.18 8.24 12.91
C GLU A 87 9.75 7.92 12.47
N GLU A 88 9.40 6.64 12.37
CA GLU A 88 8.11 6.18 11.88
C GLU A 88 7.19 5.75 13.01
N ASP A 89 5.88 5.87 12.74
CA ASP A 89 4.84 5.30 13.59
C ASP A 89 4.55 3.89 13.08
N PRO A 90 4.95 2.84 13.82
CA PRO A 90 4.74 1.45 13.39
C PRO A 90 3.27 1.08 13.23
N THR A 91 2.34 1.64 14.01
CA THR A 91 0.91 1.35 13.86
C THR A 91 0.41 1.93 12.54
N ARG A 92 0.81 3.17 12.21
CA ARG A 92 0.47 3.79 10.92
C ARG A 92 1.09 3.06 9.73
N MET A 93 2.34 2.59 9.85
CA MET A 93 3.00 1.85 8.78
C MET A 93 2.34 0.50 8.52
N MET A 94 1.94 -0.21 9.59
CA MET A 94 1.20 -1.47 9.48
C MET A 94 -0.15 -1.25 8.79
N ALA A 95 -0.92 -0.25 9.23
CA ALA A 95 -2.21 0.09 8.62
C ALA A 95 -2.09 0.38 7.12
N ARG A 96 -1.01 1.07 6.71
CA ARG A 96 -0.80 1.49 5.32
C ARG A 96 -0.36 0.35 4.41
N TRP A 97 0.60 -0.46 4.85
CA TRP A 97 1.30 -1.39 3.96
C TRP A 97 0.94 -2.85 4.19
N GLN A 98 0.28 -3.18 5.31
CA GLN A 98 -0.17 -4.52 5.64
C GLN A 98 0.96 -5.54 5.51
N PHE A 99 2.08 -5.24 6.17
CA PHE A 99 3.25 -6.10 6.19
C PHE A 99 2.93 -7.48 6.78
N GLY A 100 3.65 -8.50 6.35
CA GLY A 100 3.55 -9.85 6.91
C GLY A 100 4.01 -9.89 8.37
N GLY A 101 4.84 -8.93 8.78
CA GLY A 101 5.30 -8.83 10.16
C GLY A 101 6.28 -7.69 10.39
N TYR A 102 6.70 -7.58 11.65
CA TYR A 102 7.83 -6.75 12.06
C TYR A 102 8.98 -7.59 12.57
N ILE A 103 10.20 -7.13 12.30
CA ILE A 103 11.42 -7.60 12.96
C ILE A 103 11.87 -6.55 13.97
N LEU A 104 11.96 -6.97 15.23
CA LEU A 104 12.33 -6.15 16.38
C LEU A 104 13.78 -6.42 16.75
N PHE A 105 14.54 -5.35 16.98
CA PHE A 105 15.93 -5.41 17.46
C PHE A 105 16.05 -4.78 18.84
N SER A 106 17.22 -4.86 19.47
CA SER A 106 17.49 -4.34 20.82
C SER A 106 16.97 -2.90 21.02
N ARG A 107 17.09 -2.03 20.01
CA ARG A 107 16.58 -0.65 20.09
C ARG A 107 15.08 -0.57 20.33
N ASN A 108 14.29 -1.49 19.78
CA ASN A 108 12.84 -1.51 19.98
C ASN A 108 12.45 -1.80 21.43
N PHE A 109 13.38 -2.30 22.24
CA PHE A 109 13.18 -2.60 23.66
C PHE A 109 13.90 -1.60 24.58
N GLU A 110 14.70 -0.67 24.05
CA GLU A 110 15.41 0.33 24.84
C GLU A 110 14.43 1.16 25.66
N ASN A 111 14.68 1.24 26.97
CA ASN A 111 13.82 1.95 27.93
C ASN A 111 12.35 1.45 27.96
N SER A 112 12.08 0.26 27.43
CA SER A 112 10.76 -0.36 27.46
C SER A 112 10.61 -1.31 28.65
N THR A 113 9.38 -1.72 28.91
CA THR A 113 9.05 -2.79 29.86
C THR A 113 8.35 -3.93 29.11
N PRO A 114 8.27 -5.15 29.66
CA PRO A 114 7.49 -6.22 29.05
C PRO A 114 6.01 -5.86 28.86
N ALA A 115 5.43 -5.08 29.77
CA ALA A 115 4.05 -4.60 29.66
C ALA A 115 3.89 -3.60 28.49
N LYS A 116 4.81 -2.63 28.39
CA LYS A 116 4.82 -1.65 27.30
C LYS A 116 5.03 -2.32 25.94
N THR A 117 6.00 -3.23 25.86
CA THR A 117 6.29 -3.99 24.62
C THR A 117 5.09 -4.80 24.15
N ARG A 118 4.36 -5.47 25.06
CA ARG A 118 3.11 -6.15 24.69
C ARG A 118 2.04 -5.18 24.21
N SER A 119 1.90 -4.02 24.86
CA SER A 119 0.96 -2.99 24.42
C SER A 119 1.28 -2.54 23.00
N ASP A 120 2.55 -2.26 22.71
CA ASP A 120 3.01 -1.81 21.39
C ASP A 120 2.73 -2.88 20.31
N ILE A 121 3.06 -4.15 20.60
CA ILE A 121 2.74 -5.25 19.69
C ILE A 121 1.24 -5.35 19.44
N ASN A 122 0.40 -5.21 20.48
CA ASN A 122 -1.05 -5.25 20.31
C ASN A 122 -1.57 -4.10 19.44
N ASP A 123 -1.00 -2.90 19.57
CA ASP A 123 -1.35 -1.77 18.71
C ASP A 123 -1.03 -2.09 17.24
N TYR A 124 0.13 -2.70 16.96
CA TYR A 124 0.51 -3.09 15.60
C TYR A 124 -0.45 -4.16 15.05
N GLN A 125 -0.77 -5.17 15.86
CA GLN A 125 -1.70 -6.23 15.48
C GLN A 125 -3.10 -5.68 15.18
N SER A 126 -3.57 -4.70 15.96
CA SER A 126 -4.87 -4.08 15.74
C SER A 126 -4.98 -3.31 14.43
N ALA A 127 -3.84 -2.85 13.88
CA ALA A 127 -3.76 -2.17 12.59
C ALA A 127 -3.60 -3.12 11.39
N ALA A 128 -3.28 -4.39 11.64
CA ALA A 128 -3.10 -5.41 10.63
C ALA A 128 -4.43 -6.11 10.32
N LYS A 129 -4.72 -6.34 9.03
CA LYS A 129 -5.90 -7.09 8.58
C LYS A 129 -5.72 -8.60 8.75
N ILE A 130 -4.48 -9.07 8.62
CA ILE A 130 -4.05 -10.44 8.93
C ILE A 130 -3.08 -10.35 10.10
N PRO A 131 -3.17 -11.20 11.12
CA PRO A 131 -2.22 -11.22 12.23
C PRO A 131 -0.78 -11.24 11.74
N ALA A 132 -0.01 -10.25 12.17
CA ALA A 132 1.36 -10.01 11.73
C ALA A 132 2.36 -10.84 12.56
N PHE A 133 3.40 -11.38 11.93
CA PHE A 133 4.49 -12.04 12.65
C PHE A 133 5.35 -11.03 13.40
N MET A 134 5.65 -11.31 14.67
CA MET A 134 6.59 -10.53 15.46
C MET A 134 7.87 -11.34 15.63
N ALA A 135 8.90 -10.98 14.86
CA ALA A 135 10.22 -11.60 14.93
C ALA A 135 11.16 -10.76 15.80
N VAL A 136 12.10 -11.42 16.46
CA VAL A 136 13.13 -10.76 17.29
C VAL A 136 14.45 -11.50 17.11
N ASP A 137 15.54 -10.74 17.13
CA ASP A 137 16.90 -11.28 17.26
C ASP A 137 17.20 -11.46 18.76
N GLU A 138 17.17 -12.70 19.25
CA GLU A 138 17.34 -13.10 20.66
C GLU A 138 18.76 -13.59 20.97
#